data_AF-W9W9P5-F1
#
_entry.id   AF-W9W9P5-F1
#
_cell.length_a   1.000
_cell.length_b   1.000
_cell.length_c   1.000
_cell.angle_alpha   90.00
_cell.angle_beta   90.00
_cell.angle_gamma   90.00
#
_symmetry.space_group_name_H-M   'P 1'
#
loop_
_entity.id
_entity.type
_entity.pdbx_description
1 polymer ?
#
loop_
_entity_poly.entity_id
_entity_poly.type
_entity_poly.pdbx_seq_one_letter_code
_entity_poly.pdbx_strand_id
1 'polypeptide(L)'
;MSQYVEPVLLLSNFVSTTSTTLAWFSETRWTWEIEVPLHAENNAFLRHALLATSALHICFLQPPNRSEYHLAAWQNHREATVQFRSNVAEITQDNCIAVLAFSLLISVFQLGAVRASADRTLEEALGQLVHALSALRGAWSLIGQLHPHLAQSRVSNLFLQRRHFQPTPLDSSHQQAIERLETLNSRSNAPLQTWVARAEAIRFLHSWFAITSGSPSTWLHLVYWPSSIPAEYMSLLKQYDPVSLVIFCHWSAGIGCRSQKWFLAEWAQQTIDLVARLLGPEWHPALEWPMKEM
;
A
#
# COMPACT_ATOMS: atom_id res chain seq x y z
N MET A 1 -26.52 20.34 -12.35
CA MET A 1 -26.37 20.41 -10.89
C MET A 1 -24.88 20.32 -10.59
N SER A 2 -24.36 21.18 -9.71
CA SER A 2 -22.92 21.30 -9.47
C SER A 2 -22.33 19.97 -8.98
N GLN A 3 -21.36 19.41 -9.72
CA GLN A 3 -20.59 18.20 -9.39
C GLN A 3 -19.56 18.46 -8.27
N TYR A 4 -19.92 19.27 -7.28
CA TYR A 4 -19.01 19.74 -6.24
C TYR A 4 -19.35 19.07 -4.92
N VAL A 5 -18.46 18.18 -4.47
CA VAL A 5 -18.52 17.63 -3.11
C VAL A 5 -17.87 18.64 -2.17
N GLU A 6 -18.63 19.14 -1.21
CA GLU A 6 -18.12 20.12 -0.25
C GLU A 6 -16.99 19.54 0.61
N PRO A 7 -15.85 20.23 0.76
CA PRO A 7 -14.74 19.77 1.60
C PRO A 7 -15.13 19.50 3.05
N VAL A 8 -16.11 20.25 3.58
CA VAL A 8 -16.63 20.07 4.94
C VAL A 8 -17.27 18.71 5.13
N LEU A 9 -18.01 18.22 4.14
CA LEU A 9 -18.63 16.88 4.16
C LEU A 9 -17.56 15.79 4.23
N LEU A 10 -16.53 15.91 3.40
CA LEU A 10 -15.41 14.96 3.37
C LEU A 10 -14.61 14.99 4.67
N LEU A 11 -14.37 16.17 5.25
CA LEU A 11 -13.70 16.30 6.54
C LEU A 11 -14.54 15.69 7.66
N SER A 12 -15.84 15.98 7.69
CA SER A 12 -16.78 15.40 8.67
C SER A 12 -16.77 13.88 8.61
N ASN A 13 -16.94 13.30 7.41
CA ASN A 13 -16.85 11.85 7.21
C ASN A 13 -15.48 11.27 7.58
N PHE A 14 -14.40 12.03 7.38
CA PHE A 14 -13.08 11.56 7.79
C PHE A 14 -13.02 11.38 9.29
N VAL A 15 -13.39 12.42 10.04
CA VAL A 15 -13.33 12.42 11.50
C VAL A 15 -14.29 11.39 12.10
N SER A 16 -15.51 11.27 11.59
CA SER A 16 -16.54 10.38 12.16
C SER A 16 -16.40 8.93 11.77
N THR A 17 -15.84 8.64 10.60
CA THR A 17 -16.00 7.32 9.98
C THR A 17 -14.68 6.80 9.42
N THR A 18 -14.01 7.55 8.54
CA THR A 18 -12.81 7.05 7.84
C THR A 18 -11.64 6.82 8.78
N SER A 19 -11.36 7.75 9.69
CA SER A 19 -10.30 7.67 10.70
C SER A 19 -10.35 6.38 11.51
N THR A 20 -11.56 5.95 11.88
CA THR A 20 -11.82 4.75 12.71
C THR A 20 -11.37 3.44 12.03
N THR A 21 -11.28 3.47 10.69
CA THR A 21 -10.87 2.32 9.86
C THR A 21 -9.36 2.22 9.64
N LEU A 22 -8.62 3.32 9.89
CA LEU A 22 -7.19 3.42 9.56
C LEU A 22 -6.27 2.86 10.65
N ALA A 23 -6.73 2.74 11.90
CA ALA A 23 -5.90 2.22 12.99
C ALA A 23 -5.82 0.69 12.96
N TRP A 24 -4.63 0.10 13.10
CA TRP A 24 -4.48 -1.36 13.28
C TRP A 24 -4.73 -1.78 14.73
N PHE A 25 -4.45 -0.89 15.67
CA PHE A 25 -4.62 -1.13 17.11
C PHE A 25 -5.43 0.00 17.73
N SER A 26 -6.27 -0.35 18.69
CA SER A 26 -7.09 0.59 19.47
C SER A 26 -6.28 1.73 20.08
N GLU A 27 -5.09 1.43 20.58
CA GLU A 27 -4.15 2.32 21.26
C GLU A 27 -3.58 3.39 20.33
N THR A 28 -3.71 3.20 19.01
CA THR A 28 -3.21 4.12 17.98
C THR A 28 -4.33 4.79 17.20
N ARG A 29 -5.59 4.53 17.58
CA ARG A 29 -6.77 5.08 16.92
C ARG A 29 -6.86 6.61 17.08
N TRP A 30 -6.55 7.12 18.27
CA TRP A 30 -6.51 8.55 18.56
C TRP A 30 -5.60 9.33 17.61
N THR A 31 -4.53 8.72 17.07
CA THR A 31 -3.65 9.37 16.10
C THR A 31 -4.43 9.75 14.84
N TRP A 32 -5.29 8.87 14.33
CA TRP A 32 -6.08 9.11 13.13
C TRP A 32 -7.31 9.97 13.39
N GLU A 33 -7.90 9.87 14.58
CA GLU A 33 -9.13 10.59 14.94
C GLU A 33 -8.88 12.02 15.40
N ILE A 34 -7.71 12.31 15.99
CA ILE A 34 -7.42 13.60 16.63
C ILE A 34 -6.15 14.25 16.07
N GLU A 35 -4.99 13.60 16.18
CA GLU A 35 -3.72 14.24 15.82
C GLU A 35 -3.63 14.56 14.33
N VAL A 36 -3.98 13.60 13.46
CA VAL A 36 -3.91 13.79 12.01
C VAL A 36 -4.83 14.92 11.52
N PRO A 37 -6.11 14.98 11.91
CA PRO A 37 -6.96 16.14 11.61
C PRO A 37 -6.41 17.48 12.11
N LEU A 38 -5.88 17.53 13.35
CA LEU A 38 -5.29 18.75 13.90
C LEU A 38 -4.08 19.24 13.08
N HIS A 39 -3.19 18.33 12.69
CA HIS A 39 -2.08 18.67 11.80
C HIS A 39 -2.55 19.11 10.41
N ALA A 40 -3.69 18.59 9.93
CA ALA A 40 -4.24 18.95 8.63
C ALA A 40 -4.74 20.40 8.56
N GLU A 41 -5.07 21.03 9.69
CA GLU A 41 -5.46 22.45 9.74
C GLU A 41 -4.36 23.36 9.22
N ASN A 42 -3.11 23.05 9.58
CA ASN A 42 -1.93 23.86 9.25
C ASN A 42 -1.12 23.32 8.06
N ASN A 43 -1.44 22.12 7.56
CA ASN A 43 -0.71 21.46 6.49
C ASN A 43 -1.62 21.17 5.29
N ALA A 44 -1.60 22.03 4.26
CA ALA A 44 -2.47 21.91 3.10
C ALA A 44 -2.34 20.56 2.37
N PHE A 45 -1.10 20.04 2.25
CA PHE A 45 -0.86 18.73 1.64
C PHE A 45 -1.54 17.59 2.40
N LEU A 46 -1.51 17.63 3.74
CA LEU A 46 -2.15 16.62 4.58
C LEU A 46 -3.68 16.75 4.51
N ARG A 47 -4.20 17.98 4.54
CA ARG A 47 -5.64 18.23 4.37
C ARG A 47 -6.16 17.62 3.09
N HIS A 48 -5.50 17.85 1.97
CA HIS A 48 -5.91 17.25 0.70
C HIS A 48 -5.79 15.72 0.72
N ALA A 49 -4.74 15.14 1.30
CA ALA A 49 -4.64 13.67 1.43
C ALA A 49 -5.78 13.08 2.28
N LEU A 50 -6.16 13.76 3.36
CA LEU A 50 -7.28 13.39 4.22
C LEU A 50 -8.60 13.40 3.44
N LEU A 51 -8.89 14.50 2.73
CA LEU A 51 -10.11 14.63 1.92
C LEU A 51 -10.16 13.60 0.78
N ALA A 52 -9.02 13.34 0.14
CA ALA A 52 -8.90 12.33 -0.91
C ALA A 52 -9.25 10.93 -0.40
N THR A 53 -8.66 10.54 0.74
CA THR A 53 -8.91 9.25 1.38
C THR A 53 -10.36 9.13 1.86
N SER A 54 -10.94 10.20 2.42
CA SER A 54 -12.34 10.24 2.84
C SER A 54 -13.30 10.04 1.66
N ALA A 55 -13.09 10.75 0.56
CA ALA A 55 -13.90 10.62 -0.64
C ALA A 55 -13.79 9.23 -1.27
N LEU A 56 -12.59 8.63 -1.26
CA LEU A 56 -12.37 7.27 -1.73
C LEU A 56 -13.05 6.22 -0.82
N HIS A 57 -12.99 6.41 0.50
CA HIS A 57 -13.69 5.55 1.44
C HIS A 57 -15.22 5.67 1.29
N ILE A 58 -15.74 6.86 1.04
CA ILE A 58 -17.15 7.03 0.68
C ILE A 58 -17.46 6.24 -0.59
N CYS A 59 -16.65 6.31 -1.65
CA CYS A 59 -16.84 5.48 -2.85
C CYS A 59 -16.89 3.98 -2.55
N PHE A 60 -16.06 3.52 -1.61
CA PHE A 60 -16.04 2.14 -1.14
C PHE A 60 -17.40 1.72 -0.53
N LEU A 61 -18.07 2.63 0.18
CA LEU A 61 -19.39 2.42 0.79
C LEU A 61 -20.57 2.48 -0.20
N GLN A 62 -20.29 2.63 -1.51
CA GLN A 62 -21.28 2.58 -2.59
C GLN A 62 -22.45 3.60 -2.47
N PRO A 63 -22.17 4.90 -2.34
CA PRO A 63 -23.20 5.94 -2.31
C PRO A 63 -23.89 6.08 -3.67
N PRO A 64 -25.11 6.67 -3.72
CA PRO A 64 -25.82 6.91 -4.99
C PRO A 64 -25.03 7.76 -6.00
N ASN A 65 -24.23 8.73 -5.53
CA ASN A 65 -23.45 9.67 -6.35
C ASN A 65 -21.94 9.34 -6.37
N ARG A 66 -21.59 8.05 -6.48
CA ARG A 66 -20.21 7.55 -6.44
C ARG A 66 -19.24 8.26 -7.40
N SER A 67 -19.68 8.66 -8.59
CA SER A 67 -18.83 9.33 -9.59
C SER A 67 -18.32 10.70 -9.11
N GLU A 68 -19.13 11.46 -8.38
CA GLU A 68 -18.76 12.78 -7.84
C GLU A 68 -17.69 12.63 -6.75
N TYR A 69 -17.86 11.67 -5.84
CA TYR A 69 -16.85 11.37 -4.82
C TYR A 69 -15.56 10.83 -5.44
N HIS A 70 -15.64 10.03 -6.50
CA HIS A 70 -14.46 9.54 -7.20
C HIS A 70 -13.66 10.69 -7.82
N LEU A 71 -14.34 11.64 -8.48
CA LEU A 71 -13.70 12.85 -9.00
C LEU A 71 -13.06 13.68 -7.89
N ALA A 72 -13.78 13.92 -6.79
CA ALA A 72 -13.27 14.66 -5.64
C ALA A 72 -12.06 13.96 -5.00
N ALA A 73 -12.05 12.63 -4.94
CA ALA A 73 -10.96 11.82 -4.42
C ALA A 73 -9.66 12.07 -5.22
N TRP A 74 -9.73 11.96 -6.56
CA TRP A 74 -8.57 12.17 -7.42
C TRP A 74 -8.10 13.62 -7.48
N GLN A 75 -9.02 14.59 -7.49
CA GLN A 75 -8.67 16.01 -7.42
C GLN A 75 -7.88 16.32 -6.16
N ASN A 76 -8.39 15.91 -4.99
CA ASN A 76 -7.69 16.11 -3.72
C ASN A 76 -6.38 15.32 -3.66
N HIS A 77 -6.33 14.09 -4.19
CA HIS A 77 -5.07 13.34 -4.24
C HIS A 77 -3.99 14.09 -5.04
N ARG A 78 -4.36 14.64 -6.20
CA ARG A 78 -3.44 15.44 -7.02
C ARG A 78 -2.95 16.66 -6.25
N GLU A 79 -3.86 17.45 -5.67
CA GLU A 79 -3.48 18.64 -4.89
C GLU A 79 -2.59 18.27 -3.69
N ALA A 80 -2.88 17.18 -2.99
CA ALA A 80 -2.05 16.70 -1.90
C ALA A 80 -0.59 16.47 -2.33
N THR A 81 -0.38 15.77 -3.45
CA THR A 81 0.98 15.49 -3.97
C THR A 81 1.69 16.71 -4.52
N VAL A 82 0.97 17.68 -5.09
CA VAL A 82 1.54 18.96 -5.55
C VAL A 82 1.99 19.77 -4.33
N GLN A 83 1.09 19.97 -3.36
CA GLN A 83 1.37 20.73 -2.15
C GLN A 83 2.49 20.12 -1.32
N PHE A 84 2.59 18.79 -1.26
CA PHE A 84 3.70 18.14 -0.55
C PHE A 84 5.05 18.50 -1.19
N ARG A 85 5.17 18.35 -2.52
CA ARG A 85 6.41 18.64 -3.25
C ARG A 85 6.82 20.11 -3.19
N SER A 86 5.84 21.02 -3.16
CA SER A 86 6.13 22.46 -3.14
C SER A 86 6.44 23.01 -1.74
N ASN A 87 5.91 22.41 -0.68
CA ASN A 87 6.01 22.97 0.67
C ASN A 87 6.90 22.17 1.63
N VAL A 88 7.21 20.90 1.34
CA VAL A 88 8.05 20.06 2.20
C VAL A 88 9.44 19.95 1.59
N ALA A 89 10.33 20.86 1.99
CA ALA A 89 11.75 20.81 1.62
C ALA A 89 12.56 19.93 2.60
N GLU A 90 12.25 20.03 3.89
CA GLU A 90 12.93 19.32 4.97
C GLU A 90 11.92 18.76 5.97
N ILE A 91 12.26 17.63 6.58
CA ILE A 91 11.49 17.04 7.67
C ILE A 91 11.99 17.65 8.98
N THR A 92 11.06 18.20 9.75
CA THR A 92 11.32 18.88 11.02
C THR A 92 10.47 18.28 12.14
N GLN A 93 10.72 18.72 13.37
CA GLN A 93 9.91 18.29 14.51
C GLN A 93 8.44 18.68 14.37
N ASP A 94 8.15 19.83 13.76
CA ASP A 94 6.79 20.37 13.64
C ASP A 94 5.97 19.68 12.53
N ASN A 95 6.63 19.24 11.46
CA ASN A 95 5.95 18.64 10.30
C ASN A 95 6.04 17.10 10.25
N CYS A 96 6.85 16.45 11.10
CA CYS A 96 7.11 15.01 10.99
C CYS A 96 5.84 14.15 11.06
N ILE A 97 4.89 14.47 11.94
CA ILE A 97 3.60 13.76 12.05
C ILE A 97 2.80 13.96 10.77
N ALA A 98 2.76 15.19 10.25
CA ALA A 98 2.01 15.50 9.04
C ALA A 98 2.59 14.80 7.80
N VAL A 99 3.91 14.75 7.68
CA VAL A 99 4.63 14.05 6.60
C VAL A 99 4.40 12.55 6.65
N LEU A 100 4.47 11.94 7.85
CA LEU A 100 4.16 10.52 8.02
C LEU A 100 2.70 10.22 7.65
N ALA A 101 1.75 10.98 8.21
CA ALA A 101 0.33 10.80 7.97
C ALA A 101 -0.03 10.97 6.48
N PHE A 102 0.53 11.99 5.83
CA PHE A 102 0.39 12.18 4.39
C PHE A 102 0.86 10.94 3.62
N SER A 103 2.06 10.45 3.91
CA SER A 103 2.65 9.31 3.18
C SER A 103 1.82 8.02 3.33
N LEU A 104 1.28 7.78 4.52
CA LEU A 104 0.39 6.65 4.78
C LEU A 104 -0.98 6.82 4.11
N LEU A 105 -1.58 8.02 4.14
CA LEU A 105 -2.84 8.30 3.46
C LEU A 105 -2.71 8.19 1.93
N ILE A 106 -1.59 8.62 1.35
CA ILE A 106 -1.30 8.42 -0.07
C ILE A 106 -1.18 6.93 -0.39
N SER A 107 -0.54 6.14 0.49
CA SER A 107 -0.46 4.69 0.32
C SER A 107 -1.84 4.02 0.38
N VAL A 108 -2.68 4.39 1.34
CA VAL A 108 -4.09 3.95 1.44
C VAL A 108 -4.86 4.28 0.18
N PHE A 109 -4.72 5.52 -0.30
CA PHE A 109 -5.41 5.97 -1.49
C PHE A 109 -5.04 5.10 -2.69
N GLN A 110 -3.74 4.87 -2.92
CA GLN A 110 -3.27 4.10 -4.06
C GLN A 110 -3.70 2.63 -4.00
N LEU A 111 -3.71 2.02 -2.81
CA LEU A 111 -4.22 0.66 -2.60
C LEU A 111 -5.74 0.58 -2.87
N GLY A 112 -6.52 1.53 -2.36
CA GLY A 112 -7.98 1.54 -2.52
C GLY A 112 -8.47 1.96 -3.91
N ALA A 113 -7.69 2.75 -4.65
CA ALA A 113 -8.09 3.32 -5.94
C ALA A 113 -8.06 2.31 -7.10
N VAL A 114 -7.39 1.16 -6.92
CA VAL A 114 -7.31 0.09 -7.93
C VAL A 114 -8.72 -0.33 -8.38
N ARG A 115 -9.67 -0.39 -7.44
CA ARG A 115 -11.07 -0.80 -7.68
C ARG A 115 -11.89 0.16 -8.53
N ALA A 116 -11.43 1.40 -8.73
CA ALA A 116 -12.31 2.48 -9.13
C ALA A 116 -12.49 2.67 -10.65
N SER A 117 -11.89 1.82 -11.50
CA SER A 117 -12.02 2.00 -12.97
C SER A 117 -12.23 0.68 -13.70
N ALA A 118 -13.41 0.55 -14.30
CA ALA A 118 -13.77 -0.56 -15.16
C ALA A 118 -13.19 -0.43 -16.59
N ASP A 119 -12.86 0.78 -17.03
CA ASP A 119 -12.50 1.08 -18.43
C ASP A 119 -10.98 1.11 -18.72
N ARG A 120 -10.13 0.55 -17.84
CA ARG A 120 -8.67 0.58 -18.02
C ARG A 120 -8.16 -0.55 -18.92
N THR A 121 -7.10 -0.29 -19.69
CA THR A 121 -6.33 -1.37 -20.30
C THR A 121 -5.59 -2.18 -19.23
N LEU A 122 -5.09 -3.38 -19.57
CA LEU A 122 -4.35 -4.21 -18.62
C LEU A 122 -3.06 -3.53 -18.16
N GLU A 123 -2.39 -2.82 -19.09
CA GLU A 123 -1.18 -2.05 -18.86
C GLU A 123 -1.41 -0.89 -17.89
N GLU A 124 -2.49 -0.14 -18.09
CA GLU A 124 -2.89 0.95 -17.20
C GLU A 124 -3.21 0.43 -15.80
N ALA A 125 -3.93 -0.68 -15.71
CA ALA A 125 -4.25 -1.32 -14.44
C ALA A 125 -2.97 -1.78 -13.71
N LEU A 126 -2.01 -2.39 -14.41
CA LEU A 126 -0.75 -2.80 -13.80
C LEU A 126 0.07 -1.60 -13.34
N GLY A 127 0.10 -0.53 -14.14
CA GLY A 127 0.75 0.73 -13.79
C GLY A 127 0.27 1.25 -12.44
N GLN A 128 -1.02 1.14 -12.12
CA GLN A 128 -1.57 1.54 -10.82
C GLN A 128 -1.12 0.65 -9.67
N LEU A 129 -1.07 -0.67 -9.87
CA LEU A 129 -0.53 -1.58 -8.85
C LEU A 129 0.93 -1.23 -8.53
N VAL A 130 1.73 -0.91 -9.55
CA VAL A 130 3.12 -0.46 -9.39
C VAL A 130 3.21 0.91 -8.72
N HIS A 131 2.27 1.82 -8.98
CA HIS A 131 2.19 3.11 -8.28
C HIS A 131 1.87 2.94 -6.79
N ALA A 132 0.97 2.03 -6.42
CA ALA A 132 0.71 1.71 -5.01
C ALA A 132 1.95 1.12 -4.32
N LEU A 133 2.67 0.22 -4.99
CA LEU A 133 3.93 -0.31 -4.48
C LEU A 133 4.98 0.79 -4.30
N SER A 134 5.04 1.73 -5.24
CA SER A 134 5.94 2.89 -5.18
C SER A 134 5.58 3.85 -4.03
N ALA A 135 4.28 4.03 -3.74
CA ALA A 135 3.82 4.84 -2.61
C ALA A 135 4.24 4.23 -1.27
N LEU A 136 4.07 2.92 -1.10
CA LEU A 136 4.52 2.19 0.10
C LEU A 136 6.04 2.28 0.29
N ARG A 137 6.80 2.11 -0.81
CA ARG A 137 8.25 2.29 -0.81
C ARG A 137 8.66 3.72 -0.44
N GLY A 138 7.98 4.71 -1.00
CA GLY A 138 8.19 6.12 -0.70
C GLY A 138 7.96 6.44 0.77
N ALA A 139 6.88 5.95 1.36
CA ALA A 139 6.59 6.11 2.78
C ALA A 139 7.72 5.57 3.68
N TRP A 140 8.31 4.42 3.32
CA TRP A 140 9.46 3.88 4.05
C TRP A 140 10.72 4.70 3.86
N SER A 141 10.99 5.24 2.66
CA SER A 141 12.20 6.03 2.41
C SER A 141 12.36 7.24 3.34
N LEU A 142 11.25 7.75 3.87
CA LEU A 142 11.21 8.86 4.81
C LEU A 142 11.51 8.44 6.26
N ILE A 143 11.48 7.13 6.59
CA ILE A 143 11.55 6.66 7.98
C ILE A 143 12.85 7.06 8.67
N GLY A 144 13.97 7.07 7.95
CA GLY A 144 15.28 7.45 8.51
C GLY A 144 15.32 8.91 8.96
N GLN A 145 14.70 9.80 8.19
CA GLN A 145 14.58 11.23 8.52
C GLN A 145 13.49 11.49 9.56
N LEU A 146 12.38 10.74 9.50
CA LEU A 146 11.25 10.87 10.42
C LEU A 146 11.57 10.37 11.83
N HIS A 147 12.34 9.29 11.96
CA HIS A 147 12.54 8.59 13.23
C HIS A 147 13.08 9.48 14.37
N PRO A 148 14.12 10.32 14.19
CA PRO A 148 14.62 11.19 15.26
C PRO A 148 13.56 12.16 15.80
N HIS A 149 12.69 12.67 14.93
CA HIS A 149 11.64 13.62 15.30
C HIS A 149 10.43 12.93 15.92
N LEU A 150 9.97 11.84 15.30
CA LEU A 150 8.80 11.10 15.77
C LEU A 150 9.06 10.43 17.14
N ALA A 151 10.29 10.00 17.42
CA ALA A 151 10.67 9.45 18.73
C ALA A 151 10.48 10.46 19.89
N GLN A 152 10.53 11.76 19.58
CA GLN A 152 10.32 12.85 20.53
C GLN A 152 8.89 13.42 20.50
N SER A 153 8.04 12.86 19.65
CA SER A 153 6.67 13.34 19.43
C SER A 153 5.65 12.58 20.29
N ARG A 154 4.40 13.07 20.29
CA ARG A 154 3.26 12.42 20.96
C ARG A 154 2.92 11.04 20.38
N VAL A 155 3.33 10.76 19.15
CA VAL A 155 3.07 9.48 18.46
C VAL A 155 4.23 8.49 18.58
N SER A 156 5.20 8.74 19.48
CA SER A 156 6.36 7.86 19.69
C SER A 156 5.98 6.40 20.03
N ASN A 157 4.83 6.20 20.66
CA ASN A 157 4.30 4.86 20.95
C ASN A 157 3.97 4.02 19.71
N LEU A 158 3.82 4.64 18.52
CA LEU A 158 3.70 3.91 17.26
C LEU A 158 4.92 3.02 17.00
N PHE A 159 6.10 3.37 17.50
CA PHE A 159 7.32 2.57 17.34
C PHE A 159 7.40 1.36 18.27
N LEU A 160 6.59 1.32 19.34
CA LEU A 160 6.53 0.14 20.21
C LEU A 160 5.99 -1.08 19.47
N GLN A 161 5.27 -0.87 18.36
CA GLN A 161 4.81 -1.93 17.46
C GLN A 161 5.94 -2.67 16.74
N ARG A 162 7.20 -2.22 16.82
CA ARG A 162 8.36 -2.98 16.33
C ARG A 162 8.49 -4.36 16.98
N ARG A 163 7.87 -4.58 18.14
CA ARG A 163 7.80 -5.91 18.78
C ARG A 163 7.09 -6.96 17.92
N HIS A 164 6.30 -6.55 16.92
CA HIS A 164 5.63 -7.45 15.98
C HIS A 164 6.53 -7.95 14.83
N PHE A 165 7.83 -7.59 14.82
CA PHE A 165 8.83 -8.07 13.84
C PHE A 165 9.62 -9.29 14.31
N GLN A 166 9.08 -10.10 15.22
CA GLN A 166 9.75 -11.33 15.63
C GLN A 166 9.52 -12.40 14.56
N PRO A 167 10.56 -12.85 13.83
CA PRO A 167 10.38 -13.86 12.81
C PRO A 167 10.02 -15.20 13.46
N THR A 168 8.97 -15.83 12.98
CA THR A 168 8.62 -17.21 13.29
C THR A 168 8.92 -18.12 12.11
N PRO A 169 9.17 -19.42 12.34
CA PRO A 169 9.26 -20.39 11.25
C PRO A 169 8.01 -20.33 10.36
N LEU A 170 8.20 -20.47 9.04
CA LEU A 170 7.11 -20.50 8.09
C LEU A 170 6.29 -21.78 8.29
N ASP A 171 4.98 -21.70 8.10
CA ASP A 171 4.16 -22.90 7.95
C ASP A 171 4.46 -23.60 6.61
N SER A 172 3.94 -24.82 6.47
CA SER A 172 4.18 -25.62 5.27
C SER A 172 3.63 -24.99 3.97
N SER A 173 2.60 -24.13 4.06
CA SER A 173 2.01 -23.48 2.88
C SER A 173 2.96 -22.40 2.38
N HIS A 174 3.37 -21.48 3.24
CA HIS A 174 4.29 -20.39 2.92
C HIS A 174 5.67 -20.91 2.51
N GLN A 175 6.16 -21.97 3.16
CA GLN A 175 7.44 -22.60 2.81
C GLN A 175 7.41 -23.13 1.36
N GLN A 176 6.36 -23.89 1.00
CA GLN A 176 6.19 -24.39 -0.38
C GLN A 176 6.05 -23.26 -1.40
N ALA A 177 5.38 -22.17 -1.03
CA ALA A 177 5.22 -21.00 -1.88
C ALA A 177 6.59 -20.38 -2.23
N ILE A 178 7.45 -20.19 -1.23
CA ILE A 178 8.82 -19.67 -1.43
C ILE A 178 9.66 -20.64 -2.29
N GLU A 179 9.65 -21.94 -1.99
CA GLU A 179 10.41 -22.95 -2.75
C GLU A 179 9.99 -23.02 -4.23
N ARG A 180 8.69 -22.86 -4.51
CA ARG A 180 8.17 -22.76 -5.88
C ARG A 180 8.71 -21.54 -6.61
N LEU A 181 8.73 -20.37 -5.94
CA LEU A 181 9.29 -19.14 -6.51
C LEU A 181 10.79 -19.24 -6.77
N GLU A 182 11.55 -19.83 -5.84
CA GLU A 182 12.99 -20.06 -5.99
C GLU A 182 13.29 -20.99 -7.16
N THR A 183 12.51 -22.07 -7.28
CA THR A 183 12.59 -23.01 -8.41
C THR A 183 12.27 -22.32 -9.74
N LEU A 184 11.22 -21.50 -9.77
CA LEU A 184 10.80 -20.74 -10.95
C LEU A 184 11.90 -19.77 -11.40
N ASN A 185 12.50 -19.03 -10.46
CA ASN A 185 13.59 -18.12 -10.78
C ASN A 185 14.86 -18.86 -11.26
N SER A 186 15.19 -19.99 -10.62
CA SER A 186 16.37 -20.80 -10.95
C SER A 186 16.29 -21.49 -12.30
N ARG A 187 15.09 -21.86 -12.75
CA ARG A 187 14.85 -22.45 -14.08
C ARG A 187 14.76 -21.39 -15.18
N SER A 188 14.65 -20.11 -14.83
CA SER A 188 14.61 -19.04 -15.82
C SER A 188 15.99 -18.83 -16.45
N ASN A 189 16.05 -18.71 -17.77
CA ASN A 189 17.29 -18.36 -18.49
C ASN A 189 17.50 -16.83 -18.51
N ALA A 190 17.39 -16.19 -17.35
CA ALA A 190 17.45 -14.74 -17.22
C ALA A 190 18.89 -14.24 -17.06
N PRO A 191 19.20 -13.00 -17.49
CA PRO A 191 20.47 -12.35 -17.17
C PRO A 191 20.71 -12.31 -15.66
N LEU A 192 21.99 -12.36 -15.24
CA LEU A 192 22.37 -12.41 -13.82
C LEU A 192 21.72 -11.30 -12.99
N GLN A 193 21.69 -10.06 -13.49
CA GLN A 193 21.09 -8.93 -12.78
C GLN A 193 19.58 -9.15 -12.51
N THR A 194 18.85 -9.66 -13.50
CA THR A 194 17.42 -9.99 -13.37
C THR A 194 17.21 -11.12 -12.37
N TRP A 195 18.03 -12.16 -12.45
CA TRP A 195 17.99 -13.29 -11.51
C TRP A 195 18.23 -12.84 -10.07
N VAL A 196 19.27 -12.01 -9.83
CA VAL A 196 19.62 -11.47 -8.51
C VAL A 196 18.47 -10.62 -7.96
N ALA A 197 17.93 -9.70 -8.76
CA ALA A 197 16.83 -8.83 -8.33
C ALA A 197 15.59 -9.62 -7.88
N ARG A 198 15.23 -10.68 -8.62
CA ARG A 198 14.13 -11.58 -8.26
C ARG A 198 14.45 -12.41 -7.02
N ALA A 199 15.67 -12.95 -6.91
CA ALA A 199 16.11 -13.73 -5.75
C ALA A 199 16.06 -12.90 -4.46
N GLU A 200 16.48 -11.63 -4.51
CA GLU A 200 16.37 -10.72 -3.37
C GLU A 200 14.91 -10.43 -3.01
N ALA A 201 14.04 -10.21 -3.99
CA ALA A 201 12.61 -10.02 -3.75
C ALA A 201 11.95 -11.24 -3.09
N ILE A 202 12.33 -12.46 -3.52
CA ILE A 202 11.88 -13.71 -2.89
C ILE A 202 12.41 -13.82 -1.46
N ARG A 203 13.69 -13.52 -1.23
CA ARG A 203 14.29 -13.56 0.11
C ARG A 203 13.58 -12.60 1.08
N PHE A 204 13.27 -11.38 0.64
CA PHE A 204 12.51 -10.44 1.47
C PHE A 204 11.05 -10.86 1.64
N LEU A 205 10.45 -11.56 0.66
CA LEU A 205 9.11 -12.12 0.80
C LEU A 205 9.09 -13.23 1.85
N HIS A 206 10.10 -14.10 1.87
CA HIS A 206 10.30 -15.09 2.92
C HIS A 206 10.39 -14.42 4.30
N SER A 207 11.24 -13.39 4.44
CA SER A 207 11.31 -12.61 5.69
C SER A 207 9.97 -11.98 6.07
N TRP A 208 9.21 -11.48 5.09
CA TRP A 208 7.89 -10.91 5.31
C TRP A 208 6.88 -11.96 5.79
N PHE A 209 6.85 -13.16 5.21
CA PHE A 209 6.01 -14.24 5.71
C PHE A 209 6.40 -14.66 7.13
N ALA A 210 7.70 -14.72 7.45
CA ALA A 210 8.16 -15.06 8.78
C ALA A 210 7.67 -14.08 9.86
N ILE A 211 7.52 -12.79 9.56
CA ILE A 211 7.07 -11.77 10.54
C ILE A 211 5.54 -11.55 10.53
N THR A 212 4.85 -11.90 9.44
CA THR A 212 3.42 -11.59 9.25
C THR A 212 2.51 -12.81 9.22
N SER A 213 3.07 -14.01 9.01
CA SER A 213 2.28 -15.21 8.67
C SER A 213 1.29 -14.98 7.52
N GLY A 214 1.69 -14.15 6.54
CA GLY A 214 0.84 -13.81 5.40
C GLY A 214 -0.34 -12.91 5.76
N SER A 215 -0.20 -12.05 6.78
CA SER A 215 -1.21 -11.04 7.12
C SER A 215 -0.60 -9.80 7.82
N PRO A 216 -0.69 -8.60 7.23
CA PRO A 216 -0.13 -7.40 7.83
C PRO A 216 -0.96 -6.93 9.04
N SER A 217 -0.34 -6.91 10.22
CA SER A 217 -0.93 -6.41 11.47
C SER A 217 -0.45 -5.02 11.87
N THR A 218 0.45 -4.40 11.10
CA THR A 218 0.95 -3.04 11.35
C THR A 218 1.18 -2.30 10.02
N TRP A 219 1.28 -0.97 10.07
CA TRP A 219 1.74 -0.18 8.92
C TRP A 219 3.12 -0.62 8.43
N LEU A 220 4.02 -0.94 9.37
CA LEU A 220 5.37 -1.37 9.05
C LEU A 220 5.37 -2.69 8.27
N HIS A 221 4.43 -3.61 8.54
CA HIS A 221 4.27 -4.83 7.77
C HIS A 221 3.86 -4.55 6.32
N LEU A 222 2.98 -3.57 6.06
CA LEU A 222 2.61 -3.21 4.69
C LEU A 222 3.77 -2.65 3.87
N VAL A 223 4.62 -1.83 4.49
CA VAL A 223 5.73 -1.17 3.78
C VAL A 223 7.01 -2.00 3.72
N TYR A 224 7.18 -3.02 4.56
CA TYR A 224 8.43 -3.78 4.69
C TYR A 224 8.89 -4.40 3.37
N TRP A 225 8.07 -5.24 2.72
CA TRP A 225 8.47 -5.87 1.45
C TRP A 225 8.63 -4.85 0.31
N PRO A 226 7.67 -3.94 0.03
CA PRO A 226 7.81 -2.90 -1.00
C PRO A 226 9.06 -2.03 -0.86
N SER A 227 9.49 -1.79 0.38
CA SER A 227 10.66 -0.98 0.67
C SER A 227 11.99 -1.72 0.58
N SER A 228 11.96 -3.04 0.74
CA SER A 228 13.15 -3.87 0.76
C SER A 228 13.57 -4.37 -0.63
N ILE A 229 12.63 -4.49 -1.57
CA ILE A 229 12.94 -4.96 -2.93
C ILE A 229 13.87 -3.99 -3.70
N PRO A 230 14.76 -4.50 -4.57
CA PRO A 230 15.67 -3.66 -5.36
C PRO A 230 14.95 -2.75 -6.36
N ALA A 231 15.63 -1.69 -6.82
CA ALA A 231 15.09 -0.79 -7.86
C ALA A 231 14.97 -1.50 -9.22
N GLU A 232 15.87 -2.44 -9.47
CA GLU A 232 15.89 -3.34 -10.62
C GLU A 232 14.62 -4.18 -10.65
N TYR A 233 14.20 -4.73 -9.49
CA TYR A 233 12.96 -5.49 -9.39
C TYR A 233 11.73 -4.63 -9.71
N MET A 234 11.69 -3.38 -9.22
CA MET A 234 10.64 -2.43 -9.60
C MET A 234 10.60 -2.17 -11.12
N SER A 235 11.75 -2.20 -11.77
CA SER A 235 11.87 -2.01 -13.22
C SER A 235 11.35 -3.23 -13.98
N LEU A 236 11.58 -4.44 -13.47
CA LEU A 236 11.04 -5.69 -14.02
C LEU A 236 9.50 -5.71 -13.98
N LEU A 237 8.89 -5.25 -12.88
CA LEU A 237 7.43 -5.13 -12.81
C LEU A 237 6.85 -4.19 -13.88
N LYS A 238 7.53 -3.06 -14.13
CA LYS A 238 7.13 -2.11 -15.19
C LYS A 238 7.32 -2.66 -16.61
N GLN A 239 8.23 -3.62 -16.75
CA GLN A 239 8.52 -4.32 -18.01
C GLN A 239 7.66 -5.58 -18.21
N TYR A 240 6.66 -5.80 -17.35
CA TYR A 240 5.77 -6.97 -17.41
C TYR A 240 6.52 -8.30 -17.28
N ASP A 241 7.64 -8.31 -16.55
CA ASP A 241 8.44 -9.51 -16.39
C ASP A 241 7.63 -10.62 -15.70
N PRO A 242 7.41 -11.78 -16.34
CA PRO A 242 6.47 -12.77 -15.83
C PRO A 242 6.81 -13.33 -14.45
N VAL A 243 8.07 -13.65 -14.19
CA VAL A 243 8.49 -14.20 -12.89
C VAL A 243 8.34 -13.15 -11.79
N SER A 244 8.71 -11.90 -12.05
CA SER A 244 8.49 -10.80 -11.11
C SER A 244 7.00 -10.56 -10.83
N LEU A 245 6.12 -10.66 -11.83
CA LEU A 245 4.69 -10.53 -11.63
C LEU A 245 4.10 -11.67 -10.77
N VAL A 246 4.60 -12.90 -10.93
CA VAL A 246 4.22 -14.03 -10.07
C VAL A 246 4.67 -13.80 -8.63
N ILE A 247 5.90 -13.35 -8.40
CA ILE A 247 6.40 -13.02 -7.04
C ILE A 247 5.52 -11.93 -6.41
N PHE A 248 5.14 -10.91 -7.19
CA PHE A 248 4.24 -9.84 -6.73
C PHE A 248 2.84 -10.36 -6.35
N CYS A 249 2.31 -11.34 -7.08
CA CYS A 249 1.04 -12.00 -6.72
C CYS A 249 1.10 -12.71 -5.37
N HIS A 250 2.23 -13.36 -5.03
CA HIS A 250 2.39 -14.04 -3.75
C HIS A 250 2.39 -13.07 -2.56
N TRP A 251 3.04 -11.91 -2.71
CA TRP A 251 2.93 -10.84 -1.72
C TRP A 251 1.50 -10.28 -1.64
N SER A 252 0.86 -10.08 -2.79
CA SER A 252 -0.49 -9.52 -2.88
C SER A 252 -1.55 -10.41 -2.21
N ALA A 253 -1.44 -11.73 -2.36
CA ALA A 253 -2.27 -12.69 -1.64
C ALA A 253 -2.13 -12.51 -0.11
N GLY A 254 -0.90 -12.40 0.39
CA GLY A 254 -0.66 -12.18 1.82
C GLY A 254 -1.29 -10.90 2.38
N ILE A 255 -1.24 -9.78 1.66
CA ILE A 255 -1.80 -8.52 2.20
C ILE A 255 -3.31 -8.40 2.03
N GLY A 256 -3.89 -9.05 1.02
CA GLY A 256 -5.31 -8.89 0.67
C GLY A 256 -6.22 -9.89 1.38
N CYS A 257 -5.87 -11.17 1.42
CA CYS A 257 -6.85 -12.23 1.69
C CYS A 257 -7.34 -12.29 3.15
N ARG A 258 -6.54 -11.82 4.11
CA ARG A 258 -6.87 -11.87 5.55
C ARG A 258 -7.12 -10.50 6.17
N SER A 259 -7.10 -9.44 5.37
CA SER A 259 -7.20 -8.08 5.87
C SER A 259 -8.64 -7.61 5.98
N GLN A 260 -8.98 -7.03 7.14
CA GLN A 260 -10.26 -6.33 7.36
C GLN A 260 -10.20 -4.85 6.91
N LYS A 261 -9.12 -4.45 6.23
CA LYS A 261 -8.92 -3.06 5.79
C LYS A 261 -9.59 -2.83 4.44
N TRP A 262 -10.53 -1.89 4.39
CA TRP A 262 -11.28 -1.57 3.17
C TRP A 262 -10.39 -1.21 1.96
N PHE A 263 -9.24 -0.59 2.20
CA PHE A 263 -8.29 -0.21 1.14
C PHE A 263 -7.44 -1.38 0.63
N LEU A 264 -7.51 -2.55 1.26
CA LEU A 264 -6.94 -3.81 0.75
C LEU A 264 -8.02 -4.75 0.20
N ALA A 265 -9.29 -4.37 0.29
CA ALA A 265 -10.38 -5.17 -0.25
C ALA A 265 -10.19 -5.37 -1.75
N GLU A 266 -10.33 -6.62 -2.21
CA GLU A 266 -10.13 -7.04 -3.61
C GLU A 266 -8.71 -6.82 -4.16
N TRP A 267 -7.74 -6.31 -3.37
CA TRP A 267 -6.38 -6.07 -3.85
C TRP A 267 -5.73 -7.34 -4.40
N ALA A 268 -5.78 -8.43 -3.63
CA ALA A 268 -5.22 -9.72 -4.02
C ALA A 268 -5.90 -10.24 -5.29
N GLN A 269 -7.23 -10.30 -5.27
CA GLN A 269 -8.04 -10.75 -6.40
C GLN A 269 -7.73 -9.98 -7.69
N GLN A 270 -7.82 -8.65 -7.65
CA GLN A 270 -7.60 -7.83 -8.83
C GLN A 270 -6.16 -7.95 -9.35
N THR A 271 -5.19 -8.05 -8.45
CA THR A 271 -3.78 -8.25 -8.83
C THR A 271 -3.58 -9.60 -9.52
N ILE A 272 -4.07 -10.67 -8.92
CA ILE A 272 -3.88 -12.04 -9.43
C ILE A 272 -4.64 -12.24 -10.74
N ASP A 273 -5.89 -11.77 -10.83
CA ASP A 273 -6.70 -11.84 -12.05
C ASP A 273 -6.08 -11.03 -13.20
N LEU A 274 -5.57 -9.84 -12.90
CA LEU A 274 -4.89 -9.01 -13.88
C LEU A 274 -3.61 -9.70 -14.40
N VAL A 275 -2.79 -10.22 -13.50
CA VAL A 275 -1.54 -10.91 -13.88
C VAL A 275 -1.84 -12.20 -14.64
N ALA A 276 -2.85 -12.98 -14.24
CA ALA A 276 -3.27 -14.18 -14.96
C ALA A 276 -3.69 -13.87 -16.41
N ARG A 277 -4.42 -12.75 -16.62
CA ARG A 277 -4.82 -12.27 -17.95
C ARG A 277 -3.64 -11.76 -18.78
N LEU A 278 -2.70 -11.05 -18.15
CA LEU A 278 -1.50 -10.52 -18.82
C LEU A 278 -0.55 -11.63 -19.26
N LEU A 279 -0.36 -12.64 -18.42
CA LEU A 279 0.63 -13.69 -18.64
C LEU A 279 0.10 -14.89 -19.42
N GLY A 280 -1.18 -15.22 -19.28
CA GLY A 280 -1.82 -16.31 -19.99
C GLY A 280 -1.89 -17.66 -19.23
N PRO A 281 -2.58 -18.66 -19.81
CA PRO A 281 -2.85 -19.98 -19.22
C PRO A 281 -1.62 -20.72 -18.69
N GLU A 282 -0.47 -20.59 -19.34
CA GLU A 282 0.76 -21.28 -19.02
C GLU A 282 1.36 -20.89 -17.65
N TRP A 283 0.99 -19.72 -17.12
CA TRP A 283 1.43 -19.23 -15.82
C TRP A 283 0.50 -19.60 -14.66
N HIS A 284 -0.66 -20.20 -14.94
CA HIS A 284 -1.63 -20.58 -13.90
C HIS A 284 -1.06 -21.53 -12.83
N PRO A 285 -0.20 -22.52 -13.14
CA PRO A 285 0.44 -23.34 -12.11
C PRO A 285 1.27 -22.54 -11.11
N ALA A 286 1.90 -21.45 -11.57
CA ALA A 286 2.68 -20.56 -10.72
C ALA A 286 1.80 -19.60 -9.89
N LEU A 287 0.57 -19.33 -10.34
CA LEU A 287 -0.42 -18.50 -9.65
C LEU A 287 -1.38 -19.32 -8.76
N GLU A 288 -1.29 -20.65 -8.78
CA GLU A 288 -2.15 -21.55 -8.02
C GLU A 288 -2.14 -21.27 -6.51
N TRP A 289 -0.96 -21.05 -5.93
CA TRP A 289 -0.85 -20.77 -4.50
C TRP A 289 -1.52 -19.43 -4.12
N PRO A 290 -1.20 -18.29 -4.78
CA PRO A 290 -1.91 -17.03 -4.54
C PRO A 290 -3.42 -17.15 -4.67
N MET A 291 -3.93 -17.91 -5.64
CA MET A 291 -5.36 -18.11 -5.86
C MET A 291 -6.03 -18.94 -4.74
N LYS A 292 -5.30 -19.87 -4.12
CA LYS A 292 -5.83 -20.70 -3.01
C LYS A 292 -5.84 -19.98 -1.66
N GLU A 293 -4.98 -18.98 -1.48
CA GLU A 293 -4.92 -18.20 -0.25
C GLU A 293 -6.00 -17.11 -0.18
N MET A 294 -6.69 -16.83 -1.29
CA MET A 294 -7.89 -15.97 -1.35
C MET A 294 -9.10 -16.58 -0.65
#